data_AF-A0AAV4EL12-F1
#
_entry.id   AF-A0AAV4EL12-F1
#
_cell.length_a   1.000
_cell.length_b   1.000
_cell.length_c   1.000
_cell.angle_alpha   90.00
_cell.angle_beta   90.00
_cell.angle_gamma   90.00
#
_symmetry.space_group_name_H-M   'P 1'
#
loop_
_entity.id
_entity.type
_entity.pdbx_description
1 polymer ?
#
loop_
_entity_poly.entity_id
_entity_poly.type
_entity_poly.pdbx_seq_one_letter_code
_entity_poly.pdbx_strand_id
1 'polypeptide(L)'
;MRKIIPVDIFGACGNLTCAGSQHRKERDKEVCLPMLTDHYKFYLSFENSFCKDYVTEKFFKLFQNIDVIPVVQGGFDYKKNLPSNVFVDSLDFRVTLPNL
;
A
#
# COMPACT_ATOMS: atom_id res chain seq x y z
N MET A 1 -9.57 -6.48 7.17
CA MET A 1 -9.13 -5.11 7.53
C MET A 1 -10.30 -4.17 7.82
N ARG A 2 -11.22 -3.91 6.87
CA ARG A 2 -12.34 -2.94 7.01
C ARG A 2 -13.30 -3.13 8.19
N LYS A 3 -13.32 -4.29 8.84
CA LYS A 3 -14.16 -4.56 10.03
C LYS A 3 -13.67 -3.86 11.30
N ILE A 4 -12.38 -3.50 11.35
CA ILE A 4 -11.72 -2.98 12.56
C ILE A 4 -11.31 -1.52 12.36
N ILE A 5 -10.73 -1.20 11.20
CA ILE A 5 -10.31 0.16 10.84
C ILE A 5 -10.96 0.58 9.53
N PRO A 6 -11.39 1.84 9.38
CA PRO A 6 -11.79 2.39 8.09
C PRO A 6 -10.64 2.24 7.08
N VAL A 7 -10.97 1.86 5.86
CA VAL A 7 -10.01 1.79 4.74
C VAL A 7 -10.65 2.46 3.55
N ASP A 8 -9.98 3.52 3.09
CA ASP A 8 -10.36 4.27 1.91
C ASP A 8 -9.74 3.64 0.67
N ILE A 9 -10.56 3.47 -0.37
CA ILE A 9 -10.19 2.76 -1.60
C ILE A 9 -10.39 3.71 -2.78
N PHE A 10 -9.27 4.03 -3.42
CA PHE A 10 -9.18 4.80 -4.65
C PHE A 10 -8.88 3.87 -5.84
N GLY A 11 -9.20 4.30 -7.06
CA GLY A 11 -9.01 3.49 -8.26
C GLY A 11 -10.24 2.69 -8.64
N ALA A 12 -10.12 1.82 -9.65
CA ALA A 12 -11.23 1.05 -10.20
C ALA A 12 -11.93 0.11 -9.20
N CYS A 13 -11.26 -0.26 -8.10
CA CYS A 13 -11.81 -1.12 -7.05
C CYS A 13 -12.56 -0.36 -5.94
N GLY A 14 -12.62 0.97 -6.01
CA GLY A 14 -13.23 1.81 -5.00
C GLY A 14 -14.04 2.94 -5.61
N ASN A 15 -14.71 3.70 -4.75
CA ASN A 15 -15.64 4.75 -5.16
C ASN A 15 -15.11 6.15 -4.83
N LEU A 16 -13.95 6.25 -4.19
CA LEU A 16 -13.34 7.53 -3.82
C LEU A 16 -12.54 8.10 -4.99
N THR A 17 -12.57 9.42 -5.09
CA THR A 17 -11.87 10.20 -6.10
C THR A 17 -10.71 10.96 -5.46
N CYS A 18 -9.63 11.15 -6.21
CA CYS A 18 -8.55 12.02 -5.79
C CYS A 18 -8.71 13.36 -6.54
N ALA A 19 -8.67 14.48 -5.80
CA ALA A 19 -9.02 15.82 -6.30
C ALA A 19 -10.27 15.88 -7.19
N GLY A 20 -11.39 15.36 -6.68
CA GLY A 20 -12.71 15.51 -7.31
C GLY A 20 -12.89 14.80 -8.65
N SER A 21 -11.96 13.94 -9.05
CA SER A 21 -11.99 13.27 -10.35
C SER A 21 -11.54 11.82 -10.24
N GLN A 22 -12.03 10.98 -11.15
CA GLN A 22 -11.71 9.55 -11.13
C GLN A 22 -10.19 9.32 -11.12
N HIS A 23 -9.77 8.38 -10.30
CA HIS A 23 -8.36 8.00 -10.18
C HIS A 23 -7.83 7.55 -11.55
N ARG A 24 -6.65 8.06 -11.91
CA ARG A 24 -5.94 7.76 -13.16
C ARG A 24 -4.47 7.68 -12.84
N LYS A 25 -3.80 6.62 -13.29
CA LYS A 25 -2.39 6.34 -12.96
C LYS A 25 -1.46 7.49 -13.36
N GLU A 26 -1.78 8.20 -14.43
CA GLU A 26 -1.01 9.34 -14.95
C GLU A 26 -0.98 10.51 -13.95
N ARG A 27 -2.00 10.64 -13.10
CA ARG A 27 -2.15 11.72 -12.12
C ARG A 27 -1.74 11.32 -10.71
N ASP A 28 -1.26 10.09 -10.50
CA ASP A 28 -0.84 9.64 -9.18
C ASP A 28 0.21 10.58 -8.59
N LYS A 29 1.25 10.91 -9.35
CA LYS A 29 2.37 11.72 -8.86
C LYS A 29 2.00 13.17 -8.55
N GLU A 30 1.08 13.73 -9.31
CA GLU A 30 0.73 15.15 -9.21
C GLU A 30 -0.37 15.40 -8.18
N VAL A 31 -1.27 14.44 -7.99
CA VAL A 31 -2.52 14.66 -7.28
C VAL A 31 -2.77 13.62 -6.20
N CYS A 32 -2.83 12.33 -6.56
CA CYS A 32 -3.32 11.33 -5.62
C CYS A 32 -2.27 10.90 -4.57
N LEU A 33 -0.98 10.91 -4.90
CA LEU A 33 0.10 10.57 -3.97
C LEU A 33 0.40 11.71 -2.98
N PRO A 34 0.51 12.98 -3.40
CA PRO A 34 0.81 14.07 -2.46
C PRO A 34 -0.20 14.18 -1.31
N MET A 35 -1.49 13.96 -1.59
CA MET A 35 -2.53 13.99 -0.54
C MET A 35 -2.37 12.90 0.53
N LEU A 36 -1.56 11.85 0.28
CA LEU A 36 -1.39 10.76 1.24
C LEU A 36 -0.69 11.23 2.52
N THR A 37 0.33 12.08 2.39
CA THR A 37 1.10 12.66 3.50
C THR A 37 0.20 13.36 4.51
N ASP A 38 -0.80 14.11 4.02
CA ASP A 38 -1.63 14.96 4.88
C ASP A 38 -2.80 14.19 5.53
N HIS A 39 -3.24 13.09 4.91
CA HIS A 39 -4.51 12.45 5.27
C HIS A 39 -4.38 11.01 5.76
N TYR A 40 -3.25 10.34 5.52
CA TYR A 40 -3.08 8.93 5.84
C TYR A 40 -1.78 8.68 6.60
N LYS A 41 -1.77 7.57 7.35
CA LYS A 41 -0.57 7.04 8.02
C LYS A 41 -0.06 5.77 7.37
N PHE A 42 -0.93 5.03 6.70
CA PHE A 42 -0.62 3.74 6.09
C PHE A 42 -1.07 3.72 4.63
N TYR A 43 -0.27 3.07 3.78
CA TYR A 43 -0.60 2.81 2.39
C TYR A 43 -0.48 1.31 2.11
N LEU A 44 -1.51 0.69 1.53
CA LEU A 44 -1.48 -0.74 1.18
C LEU A 44 -0.70 -0.94 -0.13
N SER A 45 0.55 -1.37 -0.01
CA SER A 45 1.47 -1.67 -1.12
C SER A 45 1.43 -3.17 -1.47
N PHE A 46 0.24 -3.73 -1.69
CA PHE A 46 0.08 -5.17 -1.96
C PHE A 46 0.37 -5.50 -3.42
N GLU A 47 1.15 -6.55 -3.63
CA GLU A 47 1.42 -7.04 -4.97
C GLU A 47 0.32 -7.94 -5.51
N ASN A 48 0.18 -7.89 -6.83
CA ASN A 48 -0.87 -8.66 -7.51
C ASN A 48 -0.60 -10.17 -7.51
N SER A 49 0.63 -10.59 -7.21
CA SER A 49 1.08 -11.99 -7.19
C SER A 49 2.16 -12.21 -6.13
N PHE A 50 2.18 -13.41 -5.54
CA PHE A 50 3.23 -13.86 -4.62
C PHE A 50 4.40 -14.50 -5.37
N CYS A 51 5.00 -13.75 -6.29
CA CYS A 51 6.16 -14.22 -7.06
C CYS A 51 7.46 -13.85 -6.36
N LYS A 52 8.43 -14.77 -6.41
CA LYS A 52 9.79 -14.51 -5.93
C LYS A 52 10.35 -13.27 -6.63
N ASP A 53 11.00 -12.41 -5.85
CA ASP A 53 11.65 -11.18 -6.31
C ASP A 53 10.70 -10.15 -6.98
N TYR A 54 9.38 -10.33 -6.88
CA TYR A 54 8.39 -9.44 -7.47
C TYR A 54 8.01 -8.31 -6.51
N VAL A 55 8.57 -7.13 -6.76
CA VAL A 55 8.24 -5.87 -6.09
C VAL A 55 8.15 -4.75 -7.13
N THR A 56 7.14 -3.90 -7.02
CA THR A 56 6.76 -2.95 -8.08
C THR A 56 6.68 -1.51 -7.59
N GLU A 57 6.16 -0.62 -8.44
CA GLU A 57 5.98 0.80 -8.14
C GLU A 57 5.12 1.05 -6.89
N LYS A 58 4.27 0.08 -6.50
CA LYS A 58 3.39 0.21 -5.33
C LYS A 58 4.17 0.45 -4.04
N PHE A 59 5.36 -0.10 -3.93
CA PHE A 59 6.28 0.17 -2.82
C PHE A 59 7.12 1.42 -3.10
N PHE A 60 7.77 1.48 -4.27
CA PHE A 60 8.78 2.50 -4.54
C PHE A 60 8.25 3.92 -4.72
N LYS A 61 6.99 4.10 -5.15
CA LYS A 61 6.43 5.44 -5.42
C LYS A 61 6.27 6.30 -4.17
N LEU A 62 6.29 5.69 -2.98
CA LEU A 62 6.17 6.39 -1.70
C LEU A 62 7.46 7.15 -1.33
N PHE A 63 8.63 6.67 -1.75
CA PHE A 63 9.91 7.32 -1.44
C PHE A 63 10.18 8.57 -2.29
N GLN A 64 9.19 9.04 -3.05
CA GLN A 64 9.21 10.31 -3.78
C GLN A 64 8.47 11.39 -2.99
N ASN A 65 8.93 11.65 -1.76
CA ASN A 65 8.38 12.65 -0.83
C ASN A 65 6.95 12.38 -0.31
N ILE A 66 6.56 11.12 -0.13
CA ILE A 66 5.29 10.76 0.49
C ILE A 66 5.54 10.20 1.90
N ASP A 67 4.96 10.83 2.92
CA ASP A 67 5.15 10.45 4.32
C ASP A 67 4.03 9.53 4.81
N VAL A 68 4.13 8.26 4.44
CA VAL A 68 3.24 7.19 4.89
C VAL A 68 4.04 5.90 5.10
N ILE A 69 3.54 5.02 5.97
CA ILE A 69 4.12 3.71 6.20
C ILE A 69 3.51 2.71 5.20
N PRO A 70 4.30 2.10 4.29
CA PRO A 70 3.82 1.02 3.45
C PRO A 70 3.50 -0.23 4.27
N VAL A 71 2.31 -0.78 4.05
CA VAL A 71 1.95 -2.14 4.47
C VAL A 71 2.09 -3.03 3.25
N VAL A 72 3.06 -3.94 3.27
CA VAL A 72 3.44 -4.77 2.13
C VAL A 72 2.86 -6.18 2.23
N GLN A 73 2.60 -6.77 1.08
CA GLN A 73 2.21 -8.17 0.94
C GLN A 73 2.64 -8.66 -0.45
N GLY A 74 3.52 -9.64 -0.52
CA GLY A 74 4.06 -10.14 -1.79
C GLY A 74 5.09 -11.26 -1.60
N GLY A 75 5.64 -11.75 -2.70
CA GLY A 75 6.67 -12.81 -2.69
C GLY A 75 8.12 -12.31 -2.65
N PHE A 76 8.32 -10.99 -2.60
CA PHE A 76 9.62 -10.37 -2.40
C PHE A 76 10.07 -10.54 -0.95
N ASP A 77 11.35 -10.85 -0.71
CA ASP A 77 11.91 -10.93 0.63
C ASP A 77 12.28 -9.51 1.12
N TYR A 78 11.28 -8.79 1.64
CA TYR A 78 11.44 -7.39 2.04
C TYR A 78 12.49 -7.23 3.14
N LYS A 79 12.51 -8.11 4.14
CA LYS A 79 13.44 -8.03 5.28
C LYS A 79 14.89 -8.25 4.90
N LYS A 80 15.15 -9.10 3.92
CA LYS A 80 16.51 -9.35 3.42
C LYS A 80 17.04 -8.21 2.57
N ASN A 81 16.18 -7.56 1.79
CA ASN A 81 16.60 -6.63 0.76
C ASN A 81 16.39 -5.15 1.13
N LEU A 82 15.61 -4.84 2.17
CA LEU A 82 15.24 -3.48 2.56
C LEU A 82 15.37 -3.27 4.08
N PRO A 83 15.57 -2.02 4.55
CA PRO A 83 15.59 -1.71 5.98
C PRO A 83 14.26 -2.09 6.64
N SER A 84 14.29 -2.90 7.71
CA SER A 84 13.08 -3.48 8.31
C SER A 84 12.17 -2.49 9.05
N ASN A 85 12.61 -1.26 9.26
CA ASN A 85 11.87 -0.22 10.00
C ASN A 85 11.13 0.78 9.10
N VAL A 86 11.07 0.53 7.78
CA VAL A 86 10.41 1.44 6.81
C VAL A 86 9.12 0.86 6.22
N PHE A 87 8.70 -0.33 6.65
CA PHE A 87 7.48 -0.98 6.19
C PHE A 87 6.90 -1.90 7.27
N VAL A 88 5.62 -2.25 7.10
CA VAL A 88 4.97 -3.33 7.84
C VAL A 88 4.74 -4.50 6.88
N ASP A 89 5.40 -5.63 7.10
CA ASP A 89 5.16 -6.84 6.33
C ASP A 89 3.96 -7.60 6.90
N SER A 90 2.90 -7.73 6.12
CA SER A 90 1.71 -8.46 6.54
C SER A 90 1.97 -9.95 6.80
N LEU A 91 3.00 -10.53 6.20
CA LEU A 91 3.37 -11.94 6.37
C LEU A 91 4.07 -12.23 7.70
N ASP A 92 4.45 -11.19 8.46
CA ASP A 92 5.01 -11.33 9.80
C ASP A 92 3.98 -11.74 10.85
N PHE A 93 2.70 -11.51 10.55
CA PHE A 93 1.63 -11.72 11.49
C PHE A 93 0.96 -13.07 11.21
N ARG A 94 0.88 -13.89 12.26
CA ARG A 94 0.11 -15.14 12.19
C ARG A 94 -1.37 -14.80 12.01
N VAL A 95 -1.95 -15.32 10.93
CA VAL A 95 -3.40 -15.34 10.81
C VAL A 95 -3.90 -16.47 11.69
N THR A 96 -4.49 -16.15 12.84
CA THR A 96 -5.37 -17.09 13.53
C THR A 96 -6.69 -17.06 12.77
N LEU A 97 -6.89 -18.03 11.88
CA LEU A 97 -8.22 -18.26 11.35
C LEU A 97 -9.07 -18.72 12.54
N PRO A 98 -10.17 -18.03 12.89
CA PRO A 98 -11.18 -18.66 13.70
C PRO A 98 -11.77 -19.78 12.82
N ASN A 99 -11.30 -21.00 13.03
CA ASN A 99 -11.80 -22.27 12.48
C ASN A 99 -11.46 -22.57 11.01
N LEU A 100 -10.19 -22.92 10.76
CA LEU A 100 -9.89 -24.14 10.01
C LEU A 100 -9.35 -25.19 10.98
#